data_AF-A0A3C1L037-F1
#
_entry.id   AF-A0A3C1L037-F1
#
_cell.length_a   1.000
_cell.length_b   1.000
_cell.length_c   1.000
_cell.angle_alpha   90.00
_cell.angle_beta   90.00
_cell.angle_gamma   90.00
#
_symmetry.space_group_name_H-M   'P 1'
#
loop_
_entity.id
_entity.type
_entity.pdbx_description
1 polymer ?
#
loop_
_entity_poly.entity_id
_entity_poly.type
_entity_poly.pdbx_seq_one_letter_code
_entity_poly.pdbx_strand_id
1 'polypeptide(L)'
;MLQMATGDGEILWRISSSALLLYSACLVLIHGLRVLRWWTLLQRFEGVSLAHINRVGAIGFMAVFMLPLRLGELARPWLLQRDSDVAFGTGLSTIAVERVIDGLMVSLLLFLVLVQMPAE
;
A
#
# COMPACT_ATOMS: atom_id res chain seq x y z
N MET A 1 -3.99 39.90 22.95
CA MET A 1 -3.31 39.26 21.81
C MET A 1 -2.96 37.80 22.14
N LEU A 2 -3.93 37.05 22.67
CA LEU A 2 -3.81 35.65 23.11
C LEU A 2 -5.13 34.95 22.75
N GLN A 3 -5.31 34.64 21.46
CA GLN A 3 -6.52 34.00 20.94
C GLN A 3 -6.21 33.09 19.73
N MET A 4 -5.01 32.52 19.65
CA MET A 4 -4.55 31.65 18.55
C MET A 4 -3.98 30.30 19.06
N ALA A 5 -4.61 29.67 20.06
CA ALA A 5 -4.09 28.40 20.60
C ALA A 5 -5.17 27.41 21.11
N THR A 6 -6.42 27.49 20.64
CA THR A 6 -7.52 26.63 21.12
C THR A 6 -8.37 26.02 19.99
N GLY A 7 -7.76 25.70 18.84
CA GLY A 7 -8.52 25.26 17.65
C GLY A 7 -8.43 23.78 17.25
N ASP A 8 -7.38 23.04 17.67
CA ASP A 8 -7.02 21.80 16.95
C ASP A 8 -7.22 20.51 17.77
N GLY A 9 -7.34 20.62 19.10
CA GLY A 9 -7.49 19.46 20.00
C GLY A 9 -8.91 18.90 20.10
N GLU A 10 -9.94 19.69 19.77
CA GLU A 10 -11.36 19.29 19.84
C GLU A 10 -11.83 18.49 18.62
N ILE A 11 -11.12 18.58 17.49
CA ILE A 11 -11.54 17.99 16.21
C ILE A 11 -11.33 16.46 16.20
N LEU A 12 -10.30 15.95 16.88
CA LEU A 12 -9.97 14.52 16.91
C LEU A 12 -11.00 13.68 17.69
N TRP A 13 -11.69 14.27 18.68
CA TRP A 13 -12.63 13.54 19.54
C TRP A 13 -14.07 13.53 19.00
N ARG A 14 -14.38 14.31 17.96
CA ARG A 14 -15.72 14.39 17.32
C ARG A 14 -15.85 13.51 16.08
N ILE A 15 -15.07 12.44 15.96
CA ILE A 15 -15.21 11.51 14.84
C ILE A 15 -16.51 10.72 15.04
N SER A 16 -17.48 10.95 14.15
CA SER A 16 -18.75 10.23 14.14
C SER A 16 -18.53 8.72 14.07
N SER A 17 -19.25 7.94 14.89
CA SER A 17 -19.19 6.47 14.85
C SER A 17 -19.54 5.92 13.46
N SER A 18 -20.43 6.60 12.72
CA SER A 18 -20.74 6.24 11.33
C SER A 18 -19.55 6.45 10.39
N ALA A 19 -18.75 7.49 10.61
CA ALA A 19 -17.54 7.75 9.83
C ALA A 19 -16.47 6.69 10.11
N LEU A 20 -16.31 6.24 11.36
CA LEU A 20 -15.43 5.14 11.72
C LEU A 20 -15.86 3.82 11.05
N LEU A 21 -17.15 3.50 11.09
CA LEU A 21 -17.70 2.32 10.43
C LEU A 21 -17.47 2.37 8.92
N LEU A 22 -17.79 3.50 8.28
CA LEU A 22 -17.59 3.68 6.84
C LEU A 22 -16.10 3.57 6.47
N TYR A 23 -15.21 4.21 7.24
CA TYR A 23 -13.77 4.13 7.02
C TYR A 23 -13.26 2.70 7.17
N SER A 24 -13.66 1.99 8.22
CA SER A 24 -13.29 0.58 8.42
C SER A 24 -13.81 -0.33 7.30
N ALA A 25 -15.04 -0.12 6.83
CA ALA A 25 -15.61 -0.85 5.71
C ALA A 25 -14.82 -0.60 4.41
N CYS A 26 -14.45 0.66 4.14
CA CYS A 26 -13.58 1.02 3.03
C CYS A 26 -12.22 0.31 3.14
N LEU A 27 -11.59 0.29 4.32
CA LEU A 27 -10.32 -0.40 4.52
C LEU A 27 -10.42 -1.90 4.26
N VAL A 28 -11.47 -2.57 4.75
CA VAL A 28 -11.72 -4.00 4.51
C VAL A 28 -11.93 -4.26 3.03
N LEU A 29 -12.69 -3.40 2.35
CA LEU A 29 -12.97 -3.52 0.91
C LEU A 29 -11.69 -3.34 0.09
N ILE A 30 -10.88 -2.33 0.39
CA ILE A 30 -9.58 -2.09 -0.25
C ILE A 30 -8.64 -3.29 -0.03
N HIS A 31 -8.59 -3.82 1.20
CA HIS A 31 -7.77 -5.00 1.51
C HIS A 31 -8.23 -6.22 0.72
N GLY A 32 -9.53 -6.49 0.68
CA GLY A 32 -10.12 -7.59 -0.07
C GLY A 32 -9.81 -7.50 -1.57
N LEU A 33 -10.05 -6.34 -2.18
CA LEU A 33 -9.75 -6.10 -3.60
C LEU A 33 -8.25 -6.27 -3.91
N ARG A 34 -7.38 -5.82 -3.01
CA ARG A 34 -5.94 -6.00 -3.14
C ARG A 34 -5.54 -7.48 -3.15
N VAL A 35 -6.08 -8.27 -2.21
CA VAL A 35 -5.83 -9.71 -2.12
C VAL A 35 -6.35 -10.43 -3.37
N LEU A 36 -7.58 -10.12 -3.80
CA LEU A 36 -8.18 -10.67 -5.01
C LEU A 36 -7.35 -10.36 -6.26
N ARG A 37 -6.96 -9.11 -6.46
CA ARG A 37 -6.13 -8.69 -7.62
C ARG A 37 -4.83 -9.47 -7.66
N TRP A 38 -4.15 -9.60 -6.52
CA TRP A 38 -2.89 -10.34 -6.44
C TRP A 38 -3.09 -11.84 -6.66
N TRP A 39 -4.17 -12.41 -6.11
CA TRP A 39 -4.53 -13.80 -6.34
C TRP A 39 -4.83 -14.09 -7.81
N THR A 40 -5.58 -13.24 -8.50
CA THR A 40 -5.86 -13.42 -9.94
C THR A 40 -4.61 -13.36 -10.82
N LEU A 41 -3.61 -12.57 -10.43
CA LEU A 41 -2.34 -12.47 -11.16
C LEU A 41 -1.48 -13.72 -10.98
N LEU A 42 -1.46 -14.26 -9.75
CA LEU A 42 -0.66 -15.42 -9.38
C LEU A 42 -1.29 -16.76 -9.75
N GLN A 43 -2.63 -16.84 -9.80
CA GLN A 43 -3.36 -18.04 -10.22
C GLN A 43 -2.98 -18.51 -11.64
N ARG A 44 -2.48 -17.61 -12.49
CA ARG A 44 -1.99 -17.93 -13.84
C ARG A 44 -0.66 -18.68 -13.83
N PHE A 45 0.12 -18.55 -12.77
CA PHE A 45 1.44 -19.14 -12.64
C PHE A 45 1.42 -20.38 -11.74
N GLU A 46 0.68 -20.32 -10.63
CA GLU A 46 0.52 -21.45 -9.71
C GLU A 46 -0.86 -21.43 -9.05
N GLY A 47 -1.44 -22.61 -8.79
CA GLY A 47 -2.76 -22.78 -8.17
C GLY A 47 -2.80 -22.43 -6.67
N VAL A 48 -2.26 -21.28 -6.27
CA VAL A 48 -2.16 -20.83 -4.88
C VAL A 48 -3.53 -20.46 -4.32
N SER A 49 -3.80 -20.82 -3.06
CA SER A 49 -5.06 -20.47 -2.38
C SER A 49 -5.11 -19.00 -1.97
N LEU A 50 -6.30 -18.41 -1.95
CA LEU A 50 -6.52 -17.02 -1.55
C LEU A 50 -6.06 -16.74 -0.10
N ALA A 51 -6.23 -17.72 0.80
CA ALA A 51 -5.78 -17.63 2.18
C ALA A 51 -4.25 -17.55 2.30
N HIS A 52 -3.54 -18.29 1.44
CA HIS A 52 -2.08 -18.25 1.39
C HIS A 52 -1.58 -16.86 0.96
N ILE A 53 -2.18 -16.29 -0.10
CA ILE A 53 -1.82 -14.95 -0.58
C ILE A 53 -2.15 -13.87 0.45
N ASN A 54 -3.25 -14.01 1.19
CA ASN A 54 -3.55 -13.09 2.27
C ASN A 54 -2.48 -13.12 3.39
N ARG A 55 -1.98 -14.32 3.76
CA ARG A 55 -0.89 -14.45 4.75
C ARG A 55 0.41 -13.82 4.27
N VAL A 56 0.84 -14.14 3.04
CA VAL A 56 2.04 -13.53 2.44
C VAL A 56 1.90 -12.01 2.33
N GLY A 57 0.72 -11.53 1.94
CA GLY A 57 0.40 -10.10 1.85
C GLY A 57 0.48 -9.39 3.20
N ALA A 58 -0.02 -10.04 4.27
CA ALA A 58 0.03 -9.52 5.64
C ALA A 58 1.47 -9.42 6.17
N ILE A 59 2.28 -10.46 5.97
CA ILE A 59 3.70 -10.44 6.37
C ILE A 59 4.46 -9.36 5.56
N GLY A 60 4.16 -9.23 4.26
CA GLY A 60 4.71 -8.15 3.43
C GLY A 60 4.36 -6.76 3.96
N PHE A 61 3.10 -6.52 4.36
CA PHE A 61 2.71 -5.25 4.97
C PHE A 61 3.44 -5.00 6.29
N MET A 62 3.51 -6.00 7.16
CA MET A 62 4.26 -5.91 8.40
C MET A 62 5.72 -5.52 8.13
N ALA A 63 6.37 -6.19 7.18
CA ALA A 63 7.74 -5.90 6.80
C ALA A 63 7.91 -4.47 6.21
N VAL A 64 6.90 -3.90 5.55
CA VAL A 64 6.96 -2.51 5.05
C VAL A 64 6.97 -1.51 6.22
N PHE A 65 6.24 -1.80 7.29
CA PHE A 65 6.22 -0.94 8.48
C PHE A 65 7.44 -1.14 9.39
N MET A 66 7.99 -2.36 9.43
CA MET A 66 9.12 -2.69 10.30
C MET A 66 10.48 -2.40 9.66
N LEU A 67 10.61 -2.50 8.33
CA LEU A 67 11.88 -2.33 7.63
C LEU A 67 11.98 -0.95 6.98
N PRO A 68 13.13 -0.26 7.09
CA PRO A 68 13.36 0.97 6.36
C PRO A 68 13.38 0.72 4.85
N LEU A 69 13.22 1.79 4.06
CA LEU A 69 13.28 1.75 2.58
C LEU A 69 12.20 0.87 1.92
N ARG A 70 11.08 0.58 2.62
CA ARG A 70 9.98 -0.27 2.12
C ARG A 70 10.45 -1.66 1.66
N LEU A 71 11.51 -2.20 2.27
CA LEU A 71 12.03 -3.55 2.00
C LEU A 71 10.97 -4.65 2.17
N GLY A 72 9.87 -4.40 2.88
CA GLY A 72 8.74 -5.31 2.95
C GLY A 72 8.00 -5.58 1.63
N GLU A 73 8.22 -4.76 0.60
CA GLU A 73 7.76 -5.08 -0.75
C GLU A 73 8.50 -6.31 -1.31
N LEU A 74 9.76 -6.50 -0.91
CA LEU A 74 10.59 -7.66 -1.26
C LEU A 74 10.20 -8.92 -0.50
N ALA A 75 9.56 -8.77 0.66
CA ALA A 75 9.14 -9.90 1.48
C ALA A 75 8.10 -10.76 0.75
N ARG A 76 7.27 -10.18 -0.13
CA ARG A 76 6.23 -10.92 -0.84
C ARG A 76 6.78 -11.89 -1.89
N PRO A 77 7.63 -11.49 -2.85
CA PRO A 77 8.24 -12.43 -3.79
C PRO A 77 9.22 -13.39 -3.10
N TRP A 78 9.84 -12.99 -1.99
CA TRP A 78 10.68 -13.89 -1.20
C TRP A 78 9.87 -15.01 -0.54
N LEU A 79 8.76 -14.66 0.13
CA LEU A 79 7.83 -15.64 0.69
C LEU A 79 7.16 -16.47 -0.40
N LEU A 80 6.84 -15.86 -1.54
CA LEU A 80 6.31 -16.61 -2.66
C LEU A 80 7.34 -17.63 -3.16
N GLN A 81 8.58 -17.24 -3.44
CA GLN A 81 9.63 -18.17 -3.88
C GLN A 81 9.84 -19.33 -2.90
N ARG A 82 9.63 -19.11 -1.60
CA ARG A 82 9.73 -20.19 -0.61
C ARG A 82 8.66 -21.27 -0.81
N ASP A 83 7.50 -20.88 -1.31
CA ASP A 83 6.30 -21.71 -1.44
C ASP A 83 5.93 -22.01 -2.92
N SER A 84 6.71 -21.50 -3.88
CA SER A 84 6.50 -21.57 -5.35
C SER A 84 7.83 -21.73 -6.08
N ASP A 85 7.86 -22.39 -7.25
CA ASP A 85 9.09 -22.59 -8.03
C ASP A 85 9.50 -21.34 -8.83
N VAL A 86 8.86 -20.20 -8.54
CA VAL A 86 9.10 -18.92 -9.19
C VAL A 86 10.40 -18.31 -8.68
N ALA A 87 11.31 -18.03 -9.61
CA ALA A 87 12.56 -17.34 -9.29
C ALA A 87 12.28 -15.97 -8.64
N PHE A 88 12.91 -15.70 -7.50
CA PHE A 88 12.82 -14.43 -6.77
C PHE A 88 13.17 -13.23 -7.64
N GLY A 89 14.11 -13.40 -8.59
CA GLY A 89 14.45 -12.39 -9.58
C GLY A 89 13.27 -11.94 -10.46
N THR A 90 12.32 -12.82 -10.76
CA THR A 90 11.12 -12.51 -11.54
C THR A 90 10.12 -11.67 -10.75
N GLY A 91 9.95 -11.98 -9.47
CA GLY A 91 9.15 -11.17 -8.55
C GLY A 91 9.79 -9.81 -8.26
N LEU A 92 11.12 -9.79 -8.08
CA LEU A 92 11.90 -8.59 -7.84
C LEU A 92 11.86 -7.60 -9.01
N SER A 93 12.01 -8.10 -10.25
CA SER A 93 11.99 -7.27 -11.45
C SER A 93 10.62 -6.62 -11.68
N THR A 94 9.54 -7.36 -11.45
CA THR A 94 8.17 -6.84 -11.57
C THR A 94 7.93 -5.70 -10.57
N ILE A 95 8.35 -5.88 -9.31
CA ILE A 95 8.22 -4.86 -8.27
C ILE A 95 9.08 -3.63 -8.59
N ALA A 96 10.32 -3.84 -9.04
CA ALA A 96 11.20 -2.74 -9.41
C ALA A 96 10.58 -1.88 -10.53
N VAL A 97 10.02 -2.51 -11.56
CA VAL A 97 9.33 -1.80 -12.66
C VAL A 97 8.11 -1.04 -12.14
N GLU A 98 7.26 -1.67 -11.32
CA GLU A 98 6.11 -0.98 -10.70
C GLU A 98 6.57 0.26 -9.93
N ARG A 99 7.62 0.16 -9.11
CA ARG A 99 8.10 1.27 -8.27
C ARG A 99 8.72 2.41 -9.08
N VAL A 100 9.44 2.10 -10.16
CA VAL A 100 9.95 3.13 -11.08
C VAL A 100 8.77 3.90 -11.70
N ILE A 101 7.74 3.21 -12.16
CA ILE A 101 6.55 3.83 -12.75
C ILE A 101 5.80 4.66 -11.70
N ASP A 102 5.57 4.12 -10.50
CA ASP A 102 4.92 4.84 -9.40
C ASP A 102 5.69 6.12 -9.05
N GLY A 103 7.02 6.03 -8.92
CA GLY A 103 7.89 7.16 -8.62
C GLY A 103 7.87 8.23 -9.71
N LEU A 104 7.92 7.82 -10.98
CA LEU A 104 7.79 8.73 -12.13
C LEU A 104 6.43 9.41 -12.14
N MET A 105 5.35 8.68 -11.84
CA MET A 105 4.00 9.24 -11.81
C MET A 105 3.81 10.24 -10.68
N VAL A 106 4.27 9.92 -9.48
CA VAL A 106 4.26 10.85 -8.34
C VAL A 106 5.10 12.09 -8.65
N SER A 107 6.28 11.92 -9.26
CA SER A 107 7.14 13.04 -9.65
C SER A 107 6.46 13.93 -10.69
N LEU A 108 5.84 13.34 -11.71
CA LEU A 108 5.10 14.09 -12.72
C LEU A 108 3.95 14.88 -12.10
N LEU A 109 3.15 14.24 -11.24
CA LEU A 109 2.06 14.92 -10.54
C LEU A 109 2.57 16.06 -9.66
N LEU A 110 3.68 15.86 -8.96
CA LEU A 110 4.33 16.92 -8.18
C LEU A 110 4.73 18.10 -9.07
N PHE A 111 5.41 17.86 -10.19
CA PHE A 111 5.78 18.92 -11.12
C PHE A 111 4.56 19.66 -11.68
N LEU A 112 3.50 18.94 -12.04
CA LEU A 112 2.26 19.56 -12.53
C LEU A 112 1.62 20.46 -11.48
N VAL A 113 1.65 20.06 -10.20
CA VAL A 113 1.15 20.88 -9.10
C VAL A 113 2.04 22.10 -8.88
N LEU A 114 3.36 21.93 -8.87
CA LEU A 114 4.31 23.03 -8.66
C LEU A 114 4.23 24.09 -9.77
N VAL A 115 4.05 23.69 -11.03
CA VAL A 115 3.86 24.62 -12.15
C VAL A 115 2.56 25.42 -12.03
N GLN A 116 1.52 24.83 -11.43
CA GLN A 116 0.24 25.49 -11.21
C GLN A 116 0.22 26.35 -9.94
N MET A 117 1.22 26.23 -9.06
CA MET A 117 1.27 26.99 -7.83
C MET A 117 1.64 28.46 -8.14
N PRO A 118 0.76 29.43 -7.81
CA PRO A 118 1.12 30.84 -7.93
C PRO A 118 2.31 31.12 -7.00
N ALA A 119 3.34 31.77 -7.56
CA ALA A 119 4.46 32.27 -6.78
C ALA A 119 4.00 33.53 -6.05
N GLU A 120 3.43 33.35 -4.86
CA GLU A 120 3.15 34.43 -3.89
C GLU A 120 4.40 34.73 -3.05
#